data_AF-A0A6P0UGH1-F1
#
_entry.id   AF-A0A6P0UGH1-F1
#
_cell.length_a   1.000
_cell.length_b   1.000
_cell.length_c   1.000
_cell.angle_alpha   90.00
_cell.angle_beta   90.00
_cell.angle_gamma   90.00
#
_symmetry.space_group_name_H-M   'P 1'
#
loop_
_entity.id
_entity.type
_entity.pdbx_description
1 polymer ?
#
loop_
_entity_poly.entity_id
_entity_poly.type
_entity_poly.pdbx_seq_one_letter_code
_entity_poly.pdbx_strand_id
1 'polypeptide(L)'
;MSQSLKQIAKSLRDAQNITRAKEAQSSDVKVQLVYAFNGNGKTRLSREFKELIAPKEEETEIKALYYNAFTEDLFYWDNDLDGDTDRKLIIRPNNFTSLVLKDLGQEPNIVETFQHYTSDNLTPTFNEEYTTKNEKDEDVTIPAYSEVTFSIDRGDDDNIPNAKISKGEESNFIWCVFYSLLDQVIEALNTVELDDRATDKFNNLEYIFIDDPVSSLDDSHLIELAVNIAELIKSSQSELKFIITTHNPLFFNVLYNEFKKPKFKKYILSSLEDGNFELVNHNNDSPFSYHLHVFSTLMDTAISENIEKYHFHLLRNVLEKTATFLNYDDWGELIRKTPLEDETPYVKRILNITSHSKHSGEESRIIEEGDKRIFKRILKDIIETFNFNIDTTSINI
;
A
#
# COMPACT_ATOMS: atom_id res chain seq x y z
N MET A 1 -18.40 7.75 12.28
CA MET A 1 -18.99 9.04 11.81
C MET A 1 -18.65 9.19 10.34
N SER A 2 -19.63 9.46 9.49
CA SER A 2 -19.41 9.74 8.06
C SER A 2 -18.62 11.04 7.87
N GLN A 3 -17.52 10.98 7.11
CA GLN A 3 -16.58 12.06 6.88
C GLN A 3 -16.10 12.07 5.42
N SER A 4 -15.92 13.26 4.85
CA SER A 4 -15.17 13.42 3.60
C SER A 4 -13.68 13.12 3.79
N LEU A 5 -12.97 12.75 2.71
CA LEU A 5 -11.51 12.55 2.76
C LEU A 5 -10.77 13.80 3.23
N LYS A 6 -11.27 15.00 2.92
CA LYS A 6 -10.71 16.27 3.40
C LYS A 6 -10.83 16.43 4.92
N GLN A 7 -11.93 15.96 5.51
CA GLN A 7 -12.09 15.94 6.97
C GLN A 7 -11.18 14.89 7.60
N ILE A 8 -11.00 13.73 6.96
CA ILE A 8 -10.08 12.68 7.41
C ILE A 8 -8.63 13.18 7.35
N ALA A 9 -8.21 13.83 6.26
CA ALA A 9 -6.88 14.42 6.13
C ALA A 9 -6.58 15.43 7.25
N LYS A 10 -7.55 16.31 7.56
CA LYS A 10 -7.45 17.22 8.73
C LYS A 10 -7.34 16.45 10.04
N SER A 11 -8.12 15.39 10.21
CA SER A 11 -8.08 14.56 11.42
C SER A 11 -6.74 13.86 11.61
N LEU A 12 -6.09 13.45 10.51
CA LEU A 12 -4.74 12.86 10.54
C LEU A 12 -3.67 13.92 10.86
N ARG A 13 -3.77 15.12 10.28
CA ARG A 13 -2.86 16.23 10.58
C ARG A 13 -2.93 16.65 12.05
N ASP A 14 -4.15 16.76 12.58
CA ASP A 14 -4.42 17.24 13.93
C ASP A 14 -4.42 16.11 14.99
N ALA A 15 -3.90 14.93 14.63
CA ALA A 15 -3.93 13.76 15.51
C ALA A 15 -3.02 13.94 16.74
N GLN A 16 -3.61 13.83 17.93
CA GLN A 16 -2.89 13.94 19.22
C GLN A 16 -3.06 12.71 20.11
N ASN A 17 -2.00 12.30 20.79
CA ASN A 17 -2.03 11.35 21.88
C ASN A 17 -2.48 12.03 23.16
N ILE A 18 -3.53 11.52 23.79
CA ILE A 18 -4.05 12.05 25.06
C ILE A 18 -3.77 11.01 26.14
N THR A 19 -2.85 11.32 27.06
CA THR A 19 -2.54 10.44 28.19
C THR A 19 -3.43 10.81 29.38
N ARG A 20 -4.18 9.84 29.92
CA ARG A 20 -5.01 10.04 31.13
C ARG A 20 -4.13 9.94 32.39
N ALA A 21 -3.28 10.94 32.62
CA ALA A 21 -2.64 11.16 33.92
C ALA A 21 -3.43 12.22 34.73
N LYS A 22 -3.01 12.53 35.98
CA LYS A 22 -3.66 13.56 36.82
C LYS A 22 -3.76 14.93 36.14
N GLU A 23 -2.88 15.19 35.17
CA GLU A 23 -2.96 16.29 34.21
C GLU A 23 -3.00 15.65 32.82
N ALA A 24 -4.03 15.97 32.02
CA ALA A 24 -4.13 15.47 30.65
C ALA A 24 -3.03 16.14 29.81
N GLN A 25 -2.04 15.36 29.39
CA GLN A 25 -0.99 15.83 28.48
C GLN A 25 -1.33 15.37 27.07
N SER A 26 -1.40 16.34 26.14
CA SER A 26 -1.51 16.11 24.71
C SER A 26 -0.13 16.16 24.06
N SER A 27 0.21 15.17 23.25
CA SER A 27 1.40 15.21 22.38
C SER A 27 1.02 14.83 20.96
N ASP A 28 1.79 15.28 19.99
CA ASP A 28 1.54 14.92 18.60
C ASP A 28 1.78 13.42 18.36
N VAL A 29 1.10 12.89 17.35
CA VAL A 29 1.27 11.50 16.93
C VAL A 29 2.38 11.42 15.89
N LYS A 30 3.50 10.78 16.26
CA LYS A 30 4.65 10.63 15.36
C LYS A 30 4.36 9.69 14.20
N VAL A 31 3.67 8.58 14.45
CA VAL A 31 3.37 7.56 13.43
C VAL A 31 1.88 7.22 13.40
N GLN A 32 1.27 7.30 12.23
CA GLN A 32 -0.11 6.95 11.98
C GLN A 32 -0.19 5.87 10.90
N LEU A 33 -0.74 4.71 11.24
CA LEU A 33 -0.92 3.61 10.30
C LEU A 33 -2.40 3.46 9.95
N VAL A 34 -2.72 3.45 8.66
CA VAL A 34 -4.10 3.36 8.16
C VAL A 34 -4.25 2.13 7.29
N TYR A 35 -5.07 1.18 7.74
CA TYR A 35 -5.48 0.05 6.92
C TYR A 35 -6.71 0.44 6.10
N ALA A 36 -6.72 0.13 4.80
CA ALA A 36 -7.92 0.25 3.97
C ALA A 36 -7.90 -0.78 2.84
N PHE A 37 -9.04 -1.41 2.56
CA PHE A 37 -9.18 -2.29 1.40
C PHE A 37 -8.86 -1.56 0.08
N ASN A 38 -8.54 -2.33 -0.95
CA ASN A 38 -8.34 -1.79 -2.29
C ASN A 38 -9.62 -1.10 -2.78
N GLY A 39 -9.47 0.09 -3.36
CA GLY A 39 -10.61 0.93 -3.77
C GLY A 39 -11.10 1.93 -2.71
N ASN A 40 -10.78 1.75 -1.42
CA ASN A 40 -11.25 2.61 -0.30
C ASN A 40 -10.57 4.00 -0.23
N GLY A 41 -10.00 4.48 -1.33
CA GLY A 41 -9.57 5.87 -1.46
C GLY A 41 -8.24 6.24 -0.79
N LYS A 42 -7.36 5.28 -0.45
CA LYS A 42 -6.01 5.58 0.12
C LYS A 42 -5.21 6.60 -0.71
N THR A 43 -5.13 6.38 -2.02
CA THR A 43 -4.46 7.32 -2.95
C THR A 43 -5.19 8.66 -3.10
N ARG A 44 -6.51 8.67 -2.95
CA ARG A 44 -7.27 9.94 -2.91
C ARG A 44 -7.02 10.69 -1.60
N LEU A 45 -6.90 9.97 -0.48
CA LEU A 45 -6.56 10.53 0.83
C LEU A 45 -5.14 11.12 0.84
N SER A 46 -4.15 10.43 0.25
CA SER A 46 -2.79 10.96 0.16
C SER A 46 -2.74 12.27 -0.63
N ARG A 47 -3.57 12.41 -1.68
CA ARG A 47 -3.73 13.67 -2.42
C ARG A 47 -4.42 14.77 -1.61
N GLU A 48 -5.52 14.47 -0.93
CA GLU A 48 -6.20 15.46 -0.07
C GLU A 48 -5.28 15.94 1.05
N PHE A 49 -4.42 15.06 1.58
CA PHE A 49 -3.39 15.42 2.55
C PHE A 49 -2.31 16.31 1.92
N LYS A 50 -1.86 15.99 0.70
CA LYS A 50 -0.91 16.84 -0.06
C LYS A 50 -1.40 18.27 -0.22
N GLU A 51 -2.61 18.44 -0.74
CA GLU A 51 -3.21 19.77 -0.95
C GLU A 51 -3.46 20.52 0.37
N LEU A 52 -3.60 19.81 1.49
CA LEU A 52 -3.78 20.40 2.82
C LEU A 52 -2.48 20.97 3.41
N ILE A 53 -1.34 20.31 3.18
CA ILE A 53 -0.04 20.67 3.78
C ILE A 53 0.78 21.60 2.88
N ALA A 54 0.75 21.36 1.57
CA ALA A 54 1.50 22.14 0.58
C ALA A 54 0.58 22.49 -0.61
N PRO A 55 -0.28 23.52 -0.47
CA PRO A 55 -1.07 24.03 -1.58
C PRO A 55 -0.14 24.52 -2.69
N LYS A 56 -0.54 24.34 -3.95
CA LYS A 56 0.27 24.72 -5.13
C LYS A 56 0.73 26.19 -5.17
N GLU A 57 0.08 27.08 -4.42
CA GLU A 57 0.42 28.50 -4.34
C GLU A 57 1.64 28.79 -3.44
N GLU A 58 2.09 27.82 -2.63
CA GLU A 58 3.20 27.94 -1.65
C GLU A 58 4.42 27.04 -1.97
N GLU A 59 4.66 26.70 -3.25
CA GLU A 59 5.65 25.69 -3.71
C GLU A 59 7.14 25.99 -3.42
N THR A 60 7.49 27.04 -2.68
CA THR A 60 8.90 27.41 -2.45
C THR A 60 9.62 26.52 -1.42
N GLU A 61 8.90 25.80 -0.55
CA GLU A 61 9.51 24.97 0.51
C GLU A 61 8.88 23.57 0.60
N ILE A 62 9.70 22.54 0.81
CA ILE A 62 9.26 21.15 0.91
C ILE A 62 8.69 20.88 2.31
N LYS A 63 7.37 21.03 2.47
CA LYS A 63 6.66 20.74 3.74
C LYS A 63 6.28 19.27 3.92
N ALA A 64 6.16 18.51 2.82
CA ALA A 64 5.82 17.09 2.89
C ALA A 64 6.33 16.28 1.69
N LEU A 65 6.71 15.01 1.93
CA LEU A 65 7.09 14.03 0.91
C LEU A 65 6.04 12.93 0.79
N TYR A 66 5.84 12.43 -0.43
CA TYR A 66 4.78 11.48 -0.76
C TYR A 66 5.33 10.31 -1.58
N TYR A 67 5.07 9.10 -1.14
CA TYR A 67 5.12 7.89 -1.95
C TYR A 67 3.69 7.44 -2.22
N ASN A 68 3.28 7.38 -3.49
CA ASN A 68 1.98 6.85 -3.91
C ASN A 68 2.05 6.46 -5.40
N ALA A 69 0.92 6.02 -5.97
CA ALA A 69 0.84 5.65 -7.39
C ALA A 69 1.35 6.74 -8.37
N PHE A 70 1.23 8.04 -8.03
CA PHE A 70 1.76 9.10 -8.89
C PHE A 70 3.28 9.18 -8.88
N THR A 71 3.93 8.73 -7.80
CA THR A 71 5.39 8.58 -7.74
C THR A 71 5.83 7.43 -8.65
N GLU A 72 5.07 6.34 -8.69
CA GLU A 72 5.32 5.21 -9.60
C GLU A 72 5.12 5.61 -11.07
N ASP A 73 4.08 6.41 -11.38
CA ASP A 73 3.80 6.92 -12.73
C ASP A 73 4.89 7.84 -13.31
N LEU A 74 5.87 8.26 -12.48
CA LEU A 74 7.07 8.96 -12.96
C LEU A 74 7.97 8.03 -13.79
N PHE A 75 7.83 6.72 -13.63
CA PHE A 75 8.62 5.70 -14.29
C PHE A 75 7.74 4.96 -15.32
N TYR A 76 8.27 4.74 -16.52
CA TYR A 76 7.55 4.00 -17.54
C TYR A 76 8.50 3.26 -18.48
N TRP A 77 8.08 2.11 -18.99
CA TRP A 77 8.91 1.30 -19.86
C TRP A 77 8.89 1.81 -21.29
N ASP A 78 10.08 1.95 -21.85
CA ASP A 78 10.33 1.78 -23.28
C ASP A 78 10.78 0.32 -23.49
N ASN A 79 9.95 -0.46 -24.19
CA ASN A 79 10.21 -1.89 -24.40
C ASN A 79 10.91 -2.17 -25.73
N ASP A 80 11.27 -1.15 -26.52
CA ASP A 80 11.87 -1.33 -27.84
C ASP A 80 11.10 -2.36 -28.68
N LEU A 81 9.81 -2.09 -28.97
CA LEU A 81 8.93 -3.09 -29.59
C LEU A 81 9.39 -3.56 -30.98
N ASP A 82 10.19 -2.75 -31.66
CA ASP A 82 10.70 -3.06 -33.01
C ASP A 82 12.04 -3.80 -32.98
N GLY A 83 12.94 -3.47 -32.04
CA GLY A 83 14.28 -4.07 -31.91
C GLY A 83 14.39 -5.20 -30.88
N ASP A 84 13.50 -5.23 -29.89
CA ASP A 84 13.45 -6.15 -28.74
C ASP A 84 14.78 -6.28 -27.95
N THR A 85 15.63 -5.25 -27.98
CA THR A 85 17.01 -5.30 -27.45
C THR A 85 17.38 -4.12 -26.55
N ASP A 86 16.81 -2.93 -26.75
CA ASP A 86 17.13 -1.72 -25.97
C ASP A 86 16.04 -1.34 -24.97
N ARG A 87 15.70 -2.29 -24.09
CA ARG A 87 14.65 -2.10 -23.08
C ARG A 87 15.18 -1.24 -21.93
N LYS A 88 14.46 -0.17 -21.62
CA LYS A 88 14.82 0.79 -20.57
C LYS A 88 13.60 1.34 -19.84
N LEU A 89 13.80 1.67 -18.58
CA LEU A 89 12.82 2.37 -17.76
C LEU A 89 13.11 3.87 -17.83
N ILE A 90 12.19 4.62 -18.41
CA ILE A 90 12.29 6.07 -18.56
C ILE A 90 11.74 6.78 -17.32
N ILE A 91 12.45 7.82 -16.88
CA ILE A 91 12.09 8.68 -15.76
C ILE A 91 11.58 10.02 -16.33
N ARG A 92 10.31 10.34 -16.08
CA ARG A 92 9.74 11.65 -16.44
C ARG A 92 10.47 12.76 -15.69
N PRO A 93 10.78 13.92 -16.31
CA PRO A 93 11.39 15.05 -15.61
C PRO A 93 10.56 15.47 -14.40
N ASN A 94 11.16 15.44 -13.21
CA ASN A 94 10.50 15.81 -11.97
C ASN A 94 11.51 16.19 -10.88
N ASN A 95 11.07 16.93 -9.87
CA ASN A 95 11.94 17.40 -8.78
C ASN A 95 12.36 16.28 -7.82
N PHE A 96 11.55 15.22 -7.68
CA PHE A 96 11.82 14.11 -6.75
C PHE A 96 13.04 13.30 -7.19
N THR A 97 13.06 12.77 -8.41
CA THR A 97 14.20 11.98 -8.90
C THR A 97 15.43 12.85 -9.13
N SER A 98 15.26 14.11 -9.55
CA SER A 98 16.37 15.07 -9.65
C SER A 98 17.03 15.31 -8.29
N LEU A 99 16.24 15.50 -7.22
CA LEU A 99 16.76 15.67 -5.88
C LEU A 99 17.55 14.43 -5.41
N VAL A 100 16.97 13.24 -5.61
CA VAL A 100 17.60 11.99 -5.15
C VAL A 100 18.88 11.67 -5.91
N LEU A 101 18.85 11.76 -7.23
CA LEU A 101 19.94 11.28 -8.08
C LEU A 101 21.01 12.36 -8.31
N LYS A 102 20.61 13.59 -8.64
CA LYS A 102 21.56 14.66 -9.02
C LYS A 102 22.10 15.41 -7.81
N ASP A 103 21.21 15.76 -6.87
CA ASP A 103 21.60 16.63 -5.76
C ASP A 103 22.17 15.84 -4.58
N LEU A 104 21.61 14.66 -4.29
CA LEU A 104 22.01 13.81 -3.17
C LEU A 104 22.91 12.63 -3.59
N GLY A 105 23.08 12.36 -4.89
CA GLY A 105 23.98 11.32 -5.40
C GLY A 105 23.66 9.91 -4.91
N GLN A 106 22.38 9.58 -4.73
CA GLN A 106 21.95 8.34 -4.05
C GLN A 106 21.98 7.08 -4.92
N GLU A 107 22.48 7.15 -6.16
CA GLU A 107 22.56 6.01 -7.08
C GLU A 107 23.20 4.75 -6.43
N PRO A 108 24.36 4.82 -5.74
CA PRO A 108 24.96 3.62 -5.14
C PRO A 108 24.06 2.96 -4.09
N ASN A 109 23.40 3.76 -3.25
CA ASN A 109 22.51 3.26 -2.20
C ASN A 109 21.24 2.63 -2.79
N ILE A 110 20.74 3.19 -3.90
CA ILE A 110 19.58 2.64 -4.62
C ILE A 110 19.93 1.27 -5.21
N VAL A 111 21.09 1.15 -5.84
CA VAL A 111 21.58 -0.12 -6.41
C VAL A 111 21.73 -1.18 -5.31
N GLU A 112 22.43 -0.84 -4.22
CA GLU A 112 22.66 -1.77 -3.09
C GLU A 112 21.34 -2.22 -2.45
N THR A 113 20.43 -1.28 -2.17
CA THR A 113 19.13 -1.60 -1.57
C THR A 113 18.26 -2.43 -2.51
N PHE A 114 18.29 -2.14 -3.81
CA PHE A 114 17.51 -2.89 -4.78
C PHE A 114 18.00 -4.33 -4.94
N GLN A 115 19.32 -4.53 -5.01
CA GLN A 115 19.93 -5.86 -5.05
C GLN A 115 19.61 -6.67 -3.80
N HIS A 116 19.66 -6.03 -2.63
CA HIS A 116 19.32 -6.65 -1.35
C HIS A 116 17.89 -7.24 -1.34
N TYR A 117 16.91 -6.53 -1.88
CA TYR A 117 15.51 -6.99 -1.95
C TYR A 117 15.19 -7.86 -3.18
N THR A 118 16.13 -8.09 -4.09
CA THR A 118 15.88 -8.85 -5.31
C THR A 118 16.94 -9.94 -5.51
N SER A 119 18.07 -9.59 -6.13
CA SER A 119 19.20 -10.46 -6.35
C SER A 119 20.45 -9.62 -6.57
N ASP A 120 21.56 -10.03 -5.95
CA ASP A 120 22.89 -9.43 -6.14
C ASP A 120 23.36 -9.42 -7.62
N ASN A 121 22.74 -10.25 -8.47
CA ASN A 121 23.06 -10.34 -9.89
C ASN A 121 22.26 -9.38 -10.78
N LEU A 122 21.22 -8.71 -10.25
CA LEU A 122 20.36 -7.81 -11.00
C LEU A 122 20.75 -6.36 -10.71
N THR A 123 21.43 -5.71 -11.66
CA THR A 123 22.03 -4.40 -11.46
C THR A 123 21.29 -3.33 -12.28
N PRO A 124 20.64 -2.33 -11.64
CA PRO A 124 20.17 -1.15 -12.33
C PRO A 124 21.35 -0.20 -12.63
N THR A 125 21.30 0.48 -13.78
CA THR A 125 22.30 1.47 -14.18
C THR A 125 21.59 2.70 -14.73
N PHE A 126 21.88 3.86 -14.18
CA PHE A 126 21.36 5.12 -14.67
C PHE A 126 22.20 5.62 -15.85
N ASN A 127 21.55 6.25 -16.83
CA ASN A 127 22.26 6.79 -17.97
C ASN A 127 23.06 8.06 -17.61
N GLU A 128 24.24 8.19 -18.20
CA GLU A 128 24.94 9.47 -18.34
C GLU A 128 24.28 10.34 -19.42
N GLU A 129 24.60 11.63 -19.49
CA GLU A 129 24.14 12.47 -20.59
C GLU A 129 24.72 12.00 -21.93
N TYR A 130 23.86 11.78 -22.92
CA TYR A 130 24.28 11.39 -24.27
C TYR A 130 23.41 12.04 -25.35
N THR A 131 23.90 12.06 -26.58
CA THR A 131 23.16 12.59 -27.75
C THR A 131 22.83 11.45 -28.71
N THR A 132 21.58 11.39 -29.16
CA THR A 132 21.09 10.41 -30.14
C THR A 132 20.23 11.09 -31.20
N LYS A 133 19.91 10.37 -32.28
CA LYS A 133 19.03 10.83 -33.36
C LYS A 133 17.58 10.46 -33.04
N ASN A 134 16.66 11.41 -33.21
CA ASN A 134 15.22 11.10 -33.17
C ASN A 134 14.73 10.51 -34.52
N GLU A 135 13.43 10.18 -34.61
CA GLU A 135 12.79 9.67 -35.83
C GLU A 135 12.92 10.59 -37.07
N LYS A 136 13.27 11.87 -36.86
CA LYS A 136 13.45 12.88 -37.90
C LYS A 136 14.91 13.15 -38.24
N ASP A 137 15.83 12.33 -37.74
CA ASP A 137 17.29 12.48 -37.90
C ASP A 137 17.85 13.78 -37.28
N GLU A 138 17.16 14.33 -36.28
CA GLU A 138 17.61 15.49 -35.51
C GLU A 138 18.37 15.02 -34.25
N ASP A 139 19.43 15.74 -33.89
CA ASP A 139 20.18 15.48 -32.67
C ASP A 139 19.33 15.86 -31.45
N VAL A 140 19.14 14.91 -30.53
CA VAL A 140 18.44 15.10 -29.26
C VAL A 140 19.36 14.67 -28.12
N THR A 141 19.53 15.54 -27.14
CA THR A 141 20.28 15.25 -25.91
C THR A 141 19.35 14.57 -24.90
N ILE A 142 19.73 13.37 -24.49
CA ILE A 142 19.10 12.62 -23.40
C ILE A 142 19.81 13.01 -22.09
N PRO A 143 19.11 13.63 -21.14
CA PRO A 143 19.73 14.08 -19.89
C PRO A 143 20.26 12.91 -19.06
N ALA A 144 21.32 13.13 -18.28
CA ALA A 144 21.72 12.19 -17.24
C ALA A 144 20.57 11.92 -16.24
N TYR A 145 20.49 10.68 -15.76
CA TYR A 145 19.48 10.19 -14.82
C TYR A 145 18.03 10.28 -15.33
N SER A 146 17.83 10.13 -16.64
CA SER A 146 16.49 10.10 -17.27
C SER A 146 16.06 8.72 -17.75
N GLU A 147 16.98 7.75 -17.75
CA GLU A 147 16.77 6.37 -18.19
C GLU A 147 17.51 5.42 -17.26
N VAL A 148 16.94 4.22 -17.06
CA VAL A 148 17.53 3.13 -16.28
C VAL A 148 17.49 1.85 -17.10
N THR A 149 18.65 1.22 -17.24
CA THR A 149 18.78 -0.13 -17.81
C THR A 149 19.06 -1.13 -16.69
N PHE A 150 18.67 -2.38 -16.87
CA PHE A 150 18.94 -3.45 -15.91
C PHE A 150 19.82 -4.50 -16.59
N SER A 151 20.86 -4.99 -15.90
CA SER A 151 21.68 -6.10 -16.37
C SER A 151 21.62 -7.27 -15.40
N ILE A 152 21.69 -8.50 -15.93
CA ILE A 152 21.78 -9.71 -15.13
C ILE A 152 23.16 -10.34 -15.31
N ASP A 153 23.94 -10.39 -14.23
CA ASP A 153 25.24 -11.05 -14.19
C ASP A 153 25.05 -12.55 -13.90
N ARG A 154 25.48 -13.43 -14.81
CA ARG A 154 25.37 -14.89 -14.64
C ARG A 154 26.72 -15.60 -14.40
N GLY A 155 27.79 -14.83 -14.23
CA GLY A 155 29.16 -15.36 -14.28
C GLY A 155 29.61 -15.70 -15.70
N ASP A 156 30.89 -16.08 -15.87
CA ASP A 156 31.57 -16.48 -17.12
C ASP A 156 31.00 -15.82 -18.41
N ASP A 157 31.30 -14.53 -18.62
CA ASP A 157 31.00 -13.71 -19.83
C ASP A 157 29.52 -13.65 -20.31
N ASP A 158 28.58 -14.35 -19.66
CA ASP A 158 27.15 -14.39 -20.00
C ASP A 158 26.35 -13.29 -19.26
N ASN A 159 26.71 -12.03 -19.44
CA ASN A 159 25.89 -10.90 -18.98
C ASN A 159 24.69 -10.70 -19.93
N ILE A 160 23.49 -10.55 -19.35
CA ILE A 160 22.30 -10.15 -20.10
C ILE A 160 22.09 -8.64 -19.91
N PRO A 161 22.48 -7.80 -20.87
CA PRO A 161 22.18 -6.37 -20.82
C PRO A 161 20.69 -6.12 -21.09
N ASN A 162 20.20 -4.94 -20.69
CA ASN A 162 18.84 -4.46 -20.99
C ASN A 162 17.73 -5.46 -20.64
N ALA A 163 17.91 -6.16 -19.51
CA ALA A 163 16.98 -7.16 -19.01
C ALA A 163 15.64 -6.53 -18.65
N LYS A 164 14.53 -7.16 -19.12
CA LYS A 164 13.19 -6.79 -18.67
C LYS A 164 12.94 -7.41 -17.30
N ILE A 165 12.72 -6.57 -16.31
CA ILE A 165 12.30 -6.99 -14.97
C ILE A 165 10.78 -7.12 -14.86
N SER A 166 10.34 -7.92 -13.90
CA SER A 166 8.94 -8.11 -13.54
C SER A 166 8.31 -6.83 -12.98
N LYS A 167 6.97 -6.81 -12.89
CA LYS A 167 6.24 -5.68 -12.30
C LYS A 167 6.51 -5.50 -10.79
N GLY A 168 6.78 -6.59 -10.08
CA GLY A 168 7.17 -6.53 -8.67
C GLY A 168 8.55 -5.93 -8.48
N GLU A 169 9.53 -6.36 -9.29
CA GLU A 169 10.88 -5.76 -9.28
C GLU A 169 10.86 -4.28 -9.69
N GLU A 170 10.03 -3.90 -10.67
CA GLU A 170 9.85 -2.48 -11.04
C GLU A 170 9.32 -1.64 -9.88
N SER A 171 8.26 -2.09 -9.20
CA SER A 171 7.72 -1.38 -8.03
C SER A 171 8.74 -1.33 -6.90
N ASN A 172 9.48 -2.42 -6.67
CA ASN A 172 10.54 -2.45 -5.67
C ASN A 172 11.70 -1.49 -5.99
N PHE A 173 12.10 -1.37 -7.26
CA PHE A 173 13.11 -0.40 -7.68
C PHE A 173 12.66 1.03 -7.39
N ILE A 174 11.43 1.39 -7.74
CA ILE A 174 10.86 2.73 -7.46
C ILE A 174 10.78 2.98 -5.96
N TRP A 175 10.41 1.95 -5.19
CA TRP A 175 10.46 2.00 -3.73
C TRP A 175 11.87 2.25 -3.22
N CYS A 176 12.91 1.60 -3.75
CA CYS A 176 14.30 1.83 -3.36
C CYS A 176 14.75 3.28 -3.61
N VAL A 177 14.33 3.89 -4.74
CA VAL A 177 14.58 5.33 -5.01
C VAL A 177 13.98 6.20 -3.91
N PHE A 178 12.75 5.92 -3.48
CA PHE A 178 12.10 6.67 -2.41
C PHE A 178 12.70 6.37 -1.03
N TYR A 179 13.07 5.12 -0.77
CA TYR A 179 13.70 4.69 0.48
C TYR A 179 15.03 5.40 0.71
N SER A 180 15.88 5.53 -0.33
CA SER A 180 17.12 6.30 -0.23
C SER A 180 16.86 7.78 0.08
N LEU A 181 15.79 8.39 -0.46
CA LEU A 181 15.41 9.75 -0.06
C LEU A 181 14.99 9.80 1.41
N LEU A 182 14.18 8.84 1.85
CA LEU A 182 13.68 8.76 3.21
C LEU A 182 14.83 8.67 4.22
N ASP A 183 15.84 7.87 3.90
CA ASP A 183 17.03 7.72 4.73
C ASP A 183 17.81 9.04 4.86
N GLN A 184 18.09 9.70 3.73
CA GLN A 184 18.76 11.01 3.71
C GLN A 184 17.99 12.11 4.44
N VAL A 185 16.66 12.10 4.35
CA VAL A 185 15.80 13.04 5.08
C VAL A 185 15.94 12.83 6.59
N ILE A 186 15.93 11.59 7.05
CA ILE A 186 16.05 11.27 8.48
C ILE A 186 17.44 11.59 8.99
N GLU A 187 18.49 11.24 8.24
CA GLU A 187 19.87 11.61 8.56
C GLU A 187 20.03 13.13 8.71
N ALA A 188 19.56 13.91 7.73
CA ALA A 188 19.64 15.37 7.77
C ALA A 188 18.85 15.97 8.94
N LEU A 189 17.64 15.48 9.23
CA LEU A 189 16.78 16.01 10.29
C LEU A 189 17.17 15.54 11.69
N ASN A 190 17.97 14.49 11.82
CA ASN A 190 18.55 14.05 13.09
C ASN A 190 19.68 14.99 13.55
N THR A 191 20.31 15.72 12.65
CA THR A 191 21.27 16.78 12.99
C THR A 191 20.52 18.02 13.48
N VAL A 192 20.74 18.37 14.75
CA VAL A 192 20.00 19.46 15.43
C VAL A 192 20.44 20.84 14.93
N GLU A 193 21.74 21.06 14.81
CA GLU A 193 22.31 22.34 14.36
C GLU A 193 22.12 22.49 12.85
N LEU A 194 21.41 23.54 12.42
CA LEU A 194 21.07 23.75 11.00
C LEU A 194 22.31 23.90 10.12
N ASP A 195 23.36 24.53 10.63
CA ASP A 195 24.62 24.76 9.91
C ASP A 195 25.45 23.47 9.72
N ASP A 196 25.19 22.42 10.51
CA ASP A 196 25.88 21.13 10.42
C ASP A 196 25.12 20.11 9.55
N ARG A 197 23.93 20.46 9.04
CA ARG A 197 23.15 19.56 8.18
C ARG A 197 23.79 19.42 6.81
N ALA A 198 23.76 18.21 6.26
CA ALA A 198 24.24 17.94 4.90
C ALA A 198 23.45 18.71 3.81
N THR A 199 22.21 19.11 4.12
CA THR A 199 21.34 19.86 3.23
C THR A 199 20.30 20.65 4.02
N ASP A 200 19.96 21.84 3.54
CA ASP A 200 18.91 22.71 4.10
C ASP A 200 17.51 22.43 3.52
N LYS A 201 17.45 21.66 2.42
CA LYS A 201 16.23 21.37 1.64
C LYS A 201 15.09 20.75 2.46
N PHE A 202 15.42 20.08 3.56
CA PHE A 202 14.45 19.37 4.41
C PHE A 202 14.11 20.12 5.70
N ASN A 203 14.67 21.31 5.95
CA ASN A 203 14.54 22.00 7.23
C ASN A 203 13.09 22.25 7.65
N ASN A 204 12.20 22.46 6.69
CA ASN A 204 10.78 22.75 6.92
C ASN A 204 9.88 21.54 6.64
N LEU A 205 10.45 20.34 6.50
CA LEU A 205 9.70 19.11 6.26
C LEU A 205 8.97 18.67 7.54
N GLU A 206 7.64 18.56 7.46
CA GLU A 206 6.79 18.20 8.58
C GLU A 206 6.23 16.77 8.47
N TYR A 207 5.95 16.31 7.24
CA TYR A 207 5.27 15.04 7.00
C TYR A 207 5.91 14.18 5.93
N ILE A 208 5.91 12.87 6.15
CA ILE A 208 6.09 11.86 5.11
C ILE A 208 4.83 11.01 5.04
N PHE A 209 4.25 10.92 3.84
CA PHE A 209 3.08 10.10 3.57
C PHE A 209 3.46 8.96 2.62
N ILE A 210 3.25 7.72 3.07
CA ILE A 210 3.55 6.51 2.30
C ILE A 210 2.23 5.76 2.03
N ASP A 211 1.78 5.76 0.78
CA ASP A 211 0.59 5.06 0.31
C ASP A 211 0.99 3.78 -0.40
N ASP A 212 0.75 2.65 0.29
CA ASP A 212 0.83 1.30 -0.25
C ASP A 212 2.19 0.96 -0.88
N PRO A 213 3.28 0.95 -0.10
CA PRO A 213 4.65 0.79 -0.60
C PRO A 213 4.96 -0.62 -1.14
N VAL A 214 3.94 -1.47 -1.23
CA VAL A 214 4.04 -2.92 -1.34
C VAL A 214 3.16 -3.42 -2.46
N SER A 215 3.54 -3.10 -3.70
CA SER A 215 2.88 -3.67 -4.86
C SER A 215 3.66 -4.92 -5.32
N SER A 216 2.98 -6.06 -5.31
CA SER A 216 3.44 -7.31 -5.94
C SER A 216 4.69 -8.00 -5.35
N LEU A 217 5.04 -7.74 -4.08
CA LEU A 217 6.07 -8.49 -3.33
C LEU A 217 5.52 -9.78 -2.72
N ASP A 218 6.39 -10.79 -2.54
CA ASP A 218 6.06 -11.97 -1.73
C ASP A 218 6.10 -11.68 -0.23
N ASP A 219 5.57 -12.60 0.59
CA ASP A 219 5.42 -12.41 2.03
C ASP A 219 6.77 -12.20 2.75
N SER A 220 7.87 -12.78 2.27
CA SER A 220 9.19 -12.66 2.90
C SER A 220 9.77 -11.25 2.69
N HIS A 221 9.82 -10.80 1.44
CA HIS A 221 10.30 -9.45 1.12
C HIS A 221 9.39 -8.37 1.69
N LEU A 222 8.08 -8.66 1.77
CA LEU A 222 7.10 -7.77 2.39
C LEU A 222 7.36 -7.55 3.89
N ILE A 223 7.69 -8.62 4.62
CA ILE A 223 8.05 -8.54 6.04
C ILE A 223 9.33 -7.71 6.21
N GLU A 224 10.34 -7.98 5.38
CA GLU A 224 11.64 -7.28 5.45
C GLU A 224 11.48 -5.78 5.17
N LEU A 225 10.76 -5.41 4.13
CA LEU A 225 10.45 -4.01 3.80
C LEU A 225 9.71 -3.31 4.96
N ALA A 226 8.76 -4.00 5.61
CA ALA A 226 8.07 -3.45 6.78
C ALA A 226 9.01 -3.22 7.97
N VAL A 227 9.92 -4.17 8.24
CA VAL A 227 10.91 -4.04 9.30
C VAL A 227 11.86 -2.88 9.01
N ASN A 228 12.40 -2.81 7.79
CA ASN A 228 13.35 -1.77 7.40
C ASN A 228 12.72 -0.36 7.47
N ILE A 229 11.47 -0.18 6.99
CA ILE A 229 10.73 1.08 7.18
C ILE A 229 10.57 1.41 8.65
N ALA A 230 10.18 0.44 9.47
CA ALA A 230 9.93 0.71 10.88
C ALA A 230 11.22 1.08 11.61
N GLU A 231 12.33 0.41 11.32
CA GLU A 231 13.65 0.73 11.85
C GLU A 231 14.09 2.13 11.46
N LEU A 232 13.95 2.48 10.18
CA LEU A 232 14.26 3.80 9.68
C LEU A 232 13.41 4.89 10.35
N ILE A 233 12.10 4.67 10.48
CA ILE A 233 11.21 5.62 11.19
C ILE A 233 11.56 5.72 12.69
N LYS A 234 11.95 4.61 13.32
CA LYS A 234 12.39 4.59 14.73
C LYS A 234 13.71 5.34 14.94
N SER A 235 14.58 5.40 13.93
CA SER A 235 15.85 6.14 14.00
C SER A 235 15.67 7.67 13.92
N SER A 236 14.51 8.14 13.43
CA SER A 236 14.18 9.57 13.46
C SER A 236 14.07 10.09 14.89
N GLN A 237 14.88 11.11 15.20
CA GLN A 237 14.91 11.86 16.45
C GLN A 237 14.17 13.20 16.34
N SER A 238 13.86 13.64 15.13
CA SER A 238 13.12 14.88 14.85
C SER A 238 11.61 14.77 15.13
N GLU A 239 10.93 15.91 15.00
CA GLU A 239 9.46 16.04 15.08
C GLU A 239 8.74 15.63 13.78
N LEU A 240 9.47 15.04 12.82
CA LEU A 240 8.93 14.55 11.56
C LEU A 240 7.84 13.49 11.79
N LYS A 241 6.70 13.66 11.11
CA LYS A 241 5.52 12.81 11.27
C LYS A 241 5.35 11.89 10.07
N PHE A 242 4.94 10.66 10.33
CA PHE A 242 4.79 9.61 9.33
C PHE A 242 3.33 9.14 9.26
N ILE A 243 2.78 9.12 8.05
CA ILE A 243 1.48 8.53 7.77
C ILE A 243 1.69 7.41 6.76
N ILE A 244 1.42 6.18 7.16
CA ILE A 244 1.55 5.00 6.30
C ILE A 244 0.16 4.45 6.07
N THR A 245 -0.20 4.22 4.82
CA THR A 245 -1.46 3.56 4.46
C THR A 245 -1.18 2.30 3.66
N THR A 246 -1.97 1.25 3.85
CA THR A 246 -1.79 -0.02 3.12
C THR A 246 -3.09 -0.79 3.02
N HIS A 247 -3.21 -1.64 2.00
CA HIS A 247 -4.22 -2.69 1.96
C HIS A 247 -3.73 -4.05 2.44
N ASN A 248 -2.43 -4.21 2.67
CA ASN A 248 -1.87 -5.50 2.98
C ASN A 248 -1.90 -5.74 4.51
N PRO A 249 -2.65 -6.74 4.99
CA PRO A 249 -2.77 -7.00 6.42
C PRO A 249 -1.49 -7.54 7.06
N LEU A 250 -0.64 -8.26 6.33
CA LEU A 250 0.64 -8.74 6.85
C LEU A 250 1.55 -7.54 7.11
N PHE A 251 1.73 -6.68 6.10
CA PHE A 251 2.50 -5.45 6.19
C PHE A 251 2.03 -4.55 7.35
N PHE A 252 0.71 -4.33 7.44
CA PHE A 252 0.11 -3.56 8.53
C PHE A 252 0.42 -4.16 9.90
N ASN A 253 0.35 -5.49 10.03
CA ASN A 253 0.61 -6.18 11.31
C ASN A 253 2.08 -6.17 11.71
N VAL A 254 3.01 -6.31 10.76
CA VAL A 254 4.45 -6.19 11.03
C VAL A 254 4.75 -4.78 11.54
N LEU A 255 4.33 -3.73 10.81
CA LEU A 255 4.49 -2.35 11.26
C LEU A 255 3.83 -2.08 12.62
N TYR A 256 2.63 -2.63 12.84
CA TYR A 256 1.95 -2.52 14.13
C TYR A 256 2.78 -3.10 15.29
N ASN A 257 3.41 -4.25 15.08
CA ASN A 257 4.24 -4.89 16.12
C ASN A 257 5.56 -4.15 16.33
N GLU A 258 6.13 -3.57 15.27
CA GLU A 258 7.35 -2.79 15.35
C GLU A 258 7.16 -1.45 16.08
N PHE A 259 6.00 -0.81 15.93
CA PHE A 259 5.69 0.46 16.58
C PHE A 259 5.05 0.27 17.97
N LYS A 260 5.70 0.76 19.02
CA LYS A 260 5.17 0.72 20.39
C LYS A 260 4.38 1.99 20.74
N LYS A 261 3.31 1.83 21.53
CA LYS A 261 2.61 2.94 22.21
C LYS A 261 3.58 3.70 23.14
N PRO A 262 3.41 5.02 23.36
CA PRO A 262 2.26 5.87 23.00
C PRO A 262 2.43 6.74 21.74
N LYS A 263 3.54 6.67 21.01
CA LYS A 263 3.82 7.60 19.87
C LYS A 263 3.12 7.22 18.55
N PHE A 264 2.26 6.22 18.59
CA PHE A 264 1.68 5.56 17.43
C PHE A 264 0.16 5.46 17.53
N LYS A 265 -0.54 5.71 16.42
CA LYS A 265 -1.97 5.42 16.27
C LYS A 265 -2.23 4.54 15.06
N LYS A 266 -3.26 3.71 15.17
CA LYS A 266 -3.74 2.87 14.07
C LYS A 266 -5.19 3.15 13.74
N TYR A 267 -5.49 3.14 12.45
CA TYR A 267 -6.79 3.44 11.93
C TYR A 267 -7.23 2.40 10.90
N ILE A 268 -8.53 2.23 10.80
CA ILE A 268 -9.18 1.52 9.71
C ILE A 268 -9.99 2.54 8.92
N LEU A 269 -9.76 2.59 7.61
CA LEU A 269 -10.48 3.45 6.68
C LEU A 269 -11.45 2.61 5.84
N SER A 270 -12.73 2.95 5.93
CA SER A 270 -13.82 2.33 5.19
C SER A 270 -14.50 3.37 4.30
N SER A 271 -14.82 3.01 3.06
CA SER A 271 -15.73 3.80 2.23
C SER A 271 -17.18 3.48 2.59
N LEU A 272 -18.04 4.49 2.54
CA LEU A 272 -19.47 4.41 2.77
C LEU A 272 -20.21 4.60 1.42
N GLU A 273 -21.45 4.12 1.36
CA GLU A 273 -22.27 4.17 0.13
C GLU A 273 -22.66 5.59 -0.30
N ASP A 274 -22.75 6.53 0.65
CA ASP A 274 -23.01 7.94 0.38
C ASP A 274 -21.81 8.64 -0.28
N GLY A 275 -20.74 7.90 -0.58
CA GLY A 275 -19.48 8.41 -1.14
C GLY A 275 -18.55 9.03 -0.09
N ASN A 276 -18.95 9.05 1.18
CA ASN A 276 -18.10 9.45 2.29
C ASN A 276 -17.31 8.26 2.85
N PHE A 277 -16.61 8.49 3.94
CA PHE A 277 -15.67 7.57 4.54
C PHE A 277 -15.82 7.56 6.06
N GLU A 278 -15.35 6.50 6.68
CA GLU A 278 -15.21 6.40 8.11
C GLU A 278 -13.76 6.05 8.47
N LEU A 279 -13.19 6.81 9.40
CA LEU A 279 -11.88 6.54 9.99
C LEU A 279 -12.05 6.12 11.44
N VAL A 280 -11.86 4.83 11.73
CA VAL A 280 -11.99 4.26 13.08
C VAL A 280 -10.61 4.10 13.70
N ASN A 281 -10.35 4.75 14.84
CA ASN A 281 -9.15 4.50 15.62
C ASN A 281 -9.29 3.18 16.38
N HIS A 282 -8.41 2.23 16.08
CA HIS A 282 -8.43 0.92 16.71
C HIS A 282 -7.46 0.90 17.90
N ASN A 283 -7.90 1.31 19.09
CA ASN A 283 -6.99 1.45 20.25
C ASN A 283 -6.66 0.14 20.99
N ASN A 284 -7.18 -1.01 20.56
CA ASN A 284 -6.94 -2.31 21.22
C ASN A 284 -5.49 -2.78 21.02
N ASP A 285 -4.89 -3.35 22.07
CA ASP A 285 -3.53 -3.92 22.04
C ASP A 285 -3.42 -5.20 21.19
N SER A 286 -4.54 -5.76 20.74
CA SER A 286 -4.52 -6.90 19.83
C SER A 286 -3.98 -6.51 18.45
N PRO A 287 -3.16 -7.38 17.81
CA PRO A 287 -2.84 -7.27 16.40
C PRO A 287 -4.12 -7.08 15.57
N PHE A 288 -4.01 -6.40 14.43
CA PHE A 288 -5.13 -6.28 13.53
C PHE A 288 -5.46 -7.66 12.98
N SER A 289 -6.50 -8.28 13.54
CA SER A 289 -7.01 -9.53 13.03
C SER A 289 -7.83 -9.21 11.78
N TYR A 290 -7.15 -9.22 10.64
CA TYR A 290 -7.75 -9.03 9.32
C TYR A 290 -9.01 -9.90 9.16
N HIS A 291 -8.99 -11.14 9.64
CA HIS A 291 -10.15 -12.03 9.59
C HIS A 291 -11.34 -11.51 10.39
N LEU A 292 -11.12 -11.01 11.61
CA LEU A 292 -12.20 -10.40 12.40
C LEU A 292 -12.72 -9.12 11.75
N HIS A 293 -11.84 -8.33 11.13
CA HIS A 293 -12.26 -7.16 10.39
C HIS A 293 -13.10 -7.53 9.16
N VAL A 294 -12.68 -8.53 8.38
CA VAL A 294 -13.48 -9.03 7.25
C VAL A 294 -14.83 -9.59 7.72
N PHE A 295 -14.85 -10.36 8.81
CA PHE A 295 -16.12 -10.82 9.40
C PHE A 295 -17.02 -9.66 9.82
N SER A 296 -16.48 -8.64 10.50
CA SER A 296 -17.24 -7.43 10.86
C SER A 296 -17.81 -6.75 9.61
N THR A 297 -17.01 -6.56 8.56
CA THR A 297 -17.47 -5.99 7.29
C THR A 297 -18.58 -6.82 6.66
N LEU A 298 -18.43 -8.15 6.63
CA LEU A 298 -19.47 -9.06 6.10
C LEU A 298 -20.75 -9.00 6.93
N MET A 299 -20.64 -8.89 8.26
CA MET A 299 -21.76 -8.74 9.18
C MET A 299 -22.51 -7.43 8.96
N ASP A 300 -21.80 -6.30 8.95
CA ASP A 300 -22.38 -4.98 8.73
C ASP A 300 -23.11 -4.93 7.38
N THR A 301 -22.51 -5.52 6.35
CA THR A 301 -23.11 -5.68 5.02
C THR A 301 -24.37 -6.54 5.04
N ALA A 302 -24.34 -7.65 5.78
CA ALA A 302 -25.50 -8.54 5.90
C ALA A 302 -26.67 -7.86 6.64
N ILE A 303 -26.37 -6.94 7.57
CA ILE A 303 -27.37 -6.18 8.33
C ILE A 303 -27.91 -4.99 7.52
N SER A 304 -27.05 -4.26 6.81
CA SER A 304 -27.44 -3.10 6.00
C SER A 304 -28.18 -3.47 4.71
N GLU A 305 -28.10 -4.74 4.31
CA GLU A 305 -28.62 -5.30 3.04
C GLU A 305 -27.92 -4.79 1.77
N ASN A 306 -26.84 -4.02 1.93
CA ASN A 306 -26.08 -3.42 0.83
C ASN A 306 -24.99 -4.36 0.34
N ILE A 307 -25.42 -5.55 -0.08
CA ILE A 307 -24.54 -6.62 -0.53
C ILE A 307 -24.14 -6.37 -2.00
N GLU A 308 -22.87 -6.03 -2.21
CA GLU A 308 -22.23 -5.89 -3.52
C GLU A 308 -21.39 -7.11 -3.90
N LYS A 309 -20.97 -7.16 -5.17
CA LYS A 309 -20.22 -8.29 -5.75
C LYS A 309 -18.92 -8.54 -4.98
N TYR A 310 -18.23 -7.48 -4.59
CA TYR A 310 -17.00 -7.54 -3.80
C TYR A 310 -17.20 -8.24 -2.45
N HIS A 311 -18.38 -8.13 -1.82
CA HIS A 311 -18.64 -8.80 -0.54
C HIS A 311 -18.66 -10.33 -0.70
N PHE A 312 -19.14 -10.87 -1.82
CA PHE A 312 -19.06 -12.30 -2.10
C PHE A 312 -17.60 -12.79 -2.25
N HIS A 313 -16.73 -11.97 -2.83
CA HIS A 313 -15.29 -12.27 -2.86
C HIS A 313 -14.70 -12.32 -1.44
N LEU A 314 -15.04 -11.35 -0.59
CA LEU A 314 -14.61 -11.34 0.81
C LEU A 314 -15.09 -12.58 1.57
N LEU A 315 -16.37 -12.94 1.41
CA LEU A 315 -16.94 -14.14 2.02
C LEU A 315 -16.21 -15.40 1.56
N ARG A 316 -15.97 -15.54 0.25
CA ARG A 316 -15.20 -16.65 -0.29
C ARG A 316 -13.78 -16.71 0.28
N ASN A 317 -13.08 -15.58 0.36
CA ASN A 317 -11.73 -15.52 0.93
C ASN A 317 -11.71 -15.98 2.39
N VAL A 318 -12.75 -15.65 3.18
CA VAL A 318 -12.90 -16.15 4.55
C VAL A 318 -13.06 -17.67 4.54
N LEU A 319 -13.97 -18.20 3.71
CA LEU A 319 -14.21 -19.65 3.61
C LEU A 319 -12.94 -20.42 3.20
N GLU A 320 -12.19 -19.92 2.21
CA GLU A 320 -10.93 -20.52 1.77
C GLU A 320 -9.91 -20.56 2.91
N LYS A 321 -9.73 -19.45 3.63
CA LYS A 321 -8.78 -19.40 4.75
C LYS A 321 -9.22 -20.25 5.94
N THR A 322 -10.53 -20.28 6.24
CA THR A 322 -11.08 -21.15 7.28
C THR A 322 -10.92 -22.62 6.92
N ALA A 323 -11.13 -22.99 5.65
CA ALA A 323 -10.95 -24.36 5.18
C ALA A 323 -9.50 -24.82 5.29
N THR A 324 -8.56 -23.99 4.84
CA THR A 324 -7.12 -24.22 5.00
C THR A 324 -6.76 -24.36 6.48
N PHE A 325 -7.26 -23.49 7.35
CA PHE A 325 -6.98 -23.54 8.79
C PHE A 325 -7.50 -24.83 9.46
N LEU A 326 -8.65 -25.32 9.02
CA LEU A 326 -9.26 -26.56 9.50
C LEU A 326 -8.77 -27.81 8.75
N ASN A 327 -7.79 -27.66 7.86
CA ASN A 327 -7.20 -28.74 7.06
C ASN A 327 -8.23 -29.46 6.17
N TYR A 328 -9.10 -28.69 5.51
CA TYR A 328 -9.97 -29.16 4.43
C TYR A 328 -9.36 -28.83 3.06
N ASP A 329 -9.52 -29.72 2.09
CA ASP A 329 -8.97 -29.56 0.73
C ASP A 329 -9.72 -28.50 -0.10
N ASP A 330 -10.99 -28.23 0.20
CA ASP A 330 -11.85 -27.29 -0.51
C ASP A 330 -12.78 -26.57 0.46
N TRP A 331 -13.02 -25.28 0.22
CA TRP A 331 -13.90 -24.47 1.07
C TRP A 331 -15.36 -24.94 1.05
N GLY A 332 -15.79 -25.65 0.00
CA GLY A 332 -17.11 -26.25 -0.07
C GLY A 332 -17.36 -27.33 0.97
N GLU A 333 -16.30 -27.95 1.52
CA GLU A 333 -16.43 -28.88 2.64
C GLU A 333 -16.95 -28.19 3.90
N LEU A 334 -16.67 -26.89 4.07
CA LEU A 334 -17.28 -26.11 5.15
C LEU A 334 -18.79 -26.01 4.99
N ILE A 335 -19.28 -25.80 3.77
CA ILE A 335 -20.72 -25.70 3.46
C ILE A 335 -21.44 -27.03 3.72
N ARG A 336 -20.79 -28.16 3.42
CA ARG A 336 -21.36 -29.49 3.73
C ARG A 336 -21.55 -29.75 5.23
N LYS A 337 -20.86 -29.00 6.09
CA LYS A 337 -21.03 -29.10 7.55
C LYS A 337 -22.16 -28.23 8.09
N THR A 338 -22.74 -27.36 7.27
CA THR A 338 -23.84 -26.47 7.66
C THR A 338 -25.19 -27.03 7.19
N PRO A 339 -26.32 -26.44 7.62
CA PRO A 339 -27.65 -26.77 7.08
C PRO A 339 -27.80 -26.51 5.56
N LEU A 340 -26.79 -25.95 4.90
CA LEU A 340 -26.74 -25.71 3.45
C LEU A 340 -26.13 -26.88 2.66
N GLU A 341 -25.91 -28.06 3.26
CA GLU A 341 -25.31 -29.22 2.59
C GLU A 341 -25.95 -29.51 1.23
N ASP A 342 -27.29 -29.56 1.17
CA ASP A 342 -28.05 -29.81 -0.06
C ASP A 342 -27.96 -28.66 -1.08
N GLU A 343 -27.59 -27.45 -0.63
CA GLU A 343 -27.44 -26.25 -1.44
C GLU A 343 -25.99 -26.01 -1.90
N THR A 344 -25.04 -26.90 -1.55
CA THR A 344 -23.60 -26.75 -1.89
C THR A 344 -23.34 -26.41 -3.37
N PRO A 345 -23.97 -27.06 -4.37
CA PRO A 345 -23.76 -26.72 -5.78
C PRO A 345 -24.22 -25.30 -6.14
N TYR A 346 -25.31 -24.83 -5.53
CA TYR A 346 -25.85 -23.49 -5.72
C TYR A 346 -24.96 -22.43 -5.05
N VAL A 347 -24.49 -22.69 -3.82
CA VAL A 347 -23.52 -21.86 -3.11
C VAL A 347 -22.21 -21.73 -3.89
N LYS A 348 -21.66 -22.85 -4.38
CA LYS A 348 -20.49 -22.86 -5.26
C LYS A 348 -20.70 -22.03 -6.51
N ARG A 349 -21.86 -22.15 -7.15
CA ARG A 349 -22.20 -21.34 -8.33
C ARG A 349 -22.18 -19.85 -8.00
N ILE A 350 -22.82 -19.42 -6.91
CA ILE A 350 -22.91 -18.00 -6.55
C ILE A 350 -21.54 -17.43 -6.20
N LEU A 351 -20.78 -18.10 -5.34
CA LEU A 351 -19.46 -17.65 -4.93
C LEU A 351 -18.44 -17.71 -6.08
N ASN A 352 -18.51 -18.70 -6.98
CA ASN A 352 -17.61 -18.79 -8.15
C ASN A 352 -17.92 -17.77 -9.24
N ILE A 353 -19.21 -17.52 -9.55
CA ILE A 353 -19.62 -16.57 -10.60
C ILE A 353 -19.33 -15.13 -10.19
N THR A 354 -19.56 -14.82 -8.91
CA THR A 354 -19.17 -13.51 -8.39
C THR A 354 -17.66 -13.38 -8.28
N SER A 355 -16.90 -14.47 -8.04
CA SER A 355 -15.46 -14.38 -7.78
C SER A 355 -14.51 -14.39 -8.99
N HIS A 356 -14.96 -14.86 -10.17
CA HIS A 356 -14.07 -15.13 -11.33
C HIS A 356 -14.25 -14.20 -12.55
N SER A 357 -14.78 -12.99 -12.41
CA SER A 357 -14.71 -12.01 -13.52
C SER A 357 -13.30 -11.42 -13.66
N LYS A 358 -12.35 -12.24 -14.13
CA LYS A 358 -11.03 -11.83 -14.66
C LYS A 358 -11.12 -11.36 -16.12
N HIS A 359 -12.33 -11.16 -16.65
CA HIS A 359 -12.54 -10.54 -17.96
C HIS A 359 -13.26 -9.21 -17.79
N SER A 360 -12.47 -8.16 -17.96
CA SER A 360 -12.89 -6.82 -18.32
C SER A 360 -13.81 -6.89 -19.54
N GLY A 361 -15.08 -6.53 -19.36
CA GLY A 361 -16.05 -6.44 -20.44
C GLY A 361 -17.48 -6.65 -19.94
N GLU A 362 -18.10 -5.58 -19.43
CA GLU A 362 -19.56 -5.36 -19.49
C GLU A 362 -20.54 -6.47 -19.06
N GLU A 363 -20.34 -7.14 -17.93
CA GLU A 363 -21.49 -7.79 -17.25
C GLU A 363 -21.56 -7.39 -15.77
N SER A 364 -22.20 -6.24 -15.53
CA SER A 364 -22.78 -5.92 -14.23
C SER A 364 -23.96 -6.87 -14.02
N ARG A 365 -23.69 -8.08 -13.53
CA ARG A 365 -24.76 -8.96 -13.05
C ARG A 365 -25.40 -8.26 -11.84
N ILE A 366 -26.64 -7.83 -12.01
CA ILE A 366 -27.47 -7.31 -10.93
C ILE A 366 -27.57 -8.42 -9.88
N ILE A 367 -27.24 -8.09 -8.62
CA ILE A 367 -27.33 -9.02 -7.50
C ILE A 367 -28.81 -9.19 -7.20
N GLU A 368 -29.31 -10.40 -7.41
CA GLU A 368 -30.71 -10.71 -7.19
C GLU A 368 -30.99 -10.86 -5.69
N GLU A 369 -32.23 -10.63 -5.27
CA GLU A 369 -32.64 -10.82 -3.86
C GLU A 369 -32.37 -12.26 -3.36
N GLY A 370 -32.41 -13.25 -4.25
CA GLY A 370 -32.00 -14.62 -3.92
C GLY A 370 -30.51 -14.75 -3.59
N ASP A 371 -29.64 -14.00 -4.27
CA ASP A 371 -28.20 -13.99 -4.03
C ASP A 371 -27.88 -13.31 -2.69
N LYS A 372 -28.59 -12.23 -2.35
CA LYS A 372 -28.46 -11.57 -1.04
C LYS A 372 -28.87 -12.49 0.11
N ARG A 373 -29.99 -13.20 -0.03
CA ARG A 373 -30.45 -14.17 0.99
C ARG A 373 -29.45 -15.29 1.20
N ILE A 374 -28.88 -15.85 0.14
CA ILE A 374 -27.88 -16.92 0.30
C ILE A 374 -26.61 -16.40 0.96
N PHE A 375 -26.17 -15.17 0.64
CA PHE A 375 -25.00 -14.55 1.26
C PHE A 375 -25.17 -14.48 2.78
N LYS A 376 -26.32 -13.95 3.23
CA LYS A 376 -26.65 -13.86 4.67
C LYS A 376 -26.71 -15.24 5.33
N ARG A 377 -27.33 -16.23 4.67
CA ARG A 377 -27.39 -17.62 5.17
C ARG A 377 -26.01 -18.24 5.31
N ILE A 378 -25.17 -18.16 4.28
CA ILE A 378 -23.80 -18.71 4.31
C ILE A 378 -23.02 -18.10 5.48
N LEU A 379 -23.05 -16.77 5.62
CA LEU A 379 -22.34 -16.08 6.70
C LEU A 379 -22.81 -16.54 8.08
N LYS A 380 -24.14 -16.55 8.30
CA LYS A 380 -24.75 -16.97 9.56
C LYS A 380 -24.41 -18.41 9.90
N ASP A 381 -24.66 -19.32 8.96
CA ASP A 381 -24.52 -20.76 9.20
C ASP A 381 -23.06 -21.16 9.42
N ILE A 382 -22.10 -20.49 8.77
CA ILE A 382 -20.67 -20.70 8.99
C ILE A 382 -20.25 -20.19 10.38
N ILE A 383 -20.69 -19.00 10.78
CA ILE A 383 -20.38 -18.44 12.10
C ILE A 383 -20.89 -19.36 13.21
N GLU A 384 -22.14 -19.84 13.09
CA GLU A 384 -22.78 -20.70 14.08
C GLU A 384 -22.19 -22.12 14.09
N THR A 385 -22.02 -22.75 12.92
CA THR A 385 -21.53 -24.14 12.82
C THR A 385 -20.11 -24.29 13.38
N PHE A 386 -19.24 -23.32 13.10
CA PHE A 386 -17.84 -23.35 13.52
C PHE A 386 -17.58 -22.56 14.81
N ASN A 387 -18.64 -22.11 15.50
CA ASN A 387 -18.60 -21.43 16.80
C ASN A 387 -17.67 -20.21 16.85
N PHE A 388 -17.69 -19.37 15.81
CA PHE A 388 -17.02 -18.08 15.87
C PHE A 388 -17.69 -17.21 16.95
N ASN A 389 -16.90 -16.49 17.75
CA ASN A 389 -17.42 -15.62 18.81
C ASN A 389 -17.96 -14.29 18.23
N ILE A 390 -19.02 -14.38 17.42
CA ILE A 390 -19.66 -13.29 16.68
C ILE A 390 -21.17 -13.46 16.80
N ASP A 391 -21.89 -12.39 17.15
CA ASP A 391 -23.34 -12.42 17.29
C ASP A 391 -24.04 -12.29 15.92
N THR A 392 -24.77 -13.33 15.51
CA THR A 392 -25.52 -13.41 14.25
C THR A 392 -26.98 -13.01 14.38
N THR A 393 -27.47 -12.70 15.58
CA THR A 393 -28.91 -12.48 15.83
C THR A 393 -29.50 -11.29 15.06
N SER A 394 -28.66 -10.33 14.68
CA SER A 394 -29.06 -9.14 13.92
C SER A 394 -29.19 -9.39 12.41
N ILE A 395 -28.77 -10.58 11.91
CA ILE A 395 -28.93 -10.93 10.49
C ILE A 395 -30.35 -11.43 10.23
N ASN A 396 -31.12 -10.63 9.49
CA ASN A 396 -32.43 -11.04 8.97
C ASN A 396 -32.27 -11.69 7.59
N ILE A 397 -32.69 -12.94 7.45
CA ILE A 397 -32.59 -13.75 6.21
C ILE A 397 -33.80 -13.55 5.31
#